data_AF-A0A662AQC2-F1
#
_entry.id   AF-A0A662AQC2-F1
#
_cell.length_a   1.000
_cell.length_b   1.000
_cell.length_c   1.000
_cell.angle_alpha   90.00
_cell.angle_beta   90.00
_cell.angle_gamma   90.00
#
_symmetry.space_group_name_H-M   'P 1'
#
loop_
_entity.id
_entity.type
_entity.pdbx_description
1 polymer ?
#
loop_
_entity_poly.entity_id
_entity_poly.type
_entity_poly.pdbx_seq_one_letter_code
_entity_poly.pdbx_strand_id
1 'polypeptide(L)'
;MITISEAVNEIVSRKPFLEETLAGGLINLSSLAREIRLEVSNKLNKDVKHGAIVMALKRLKPTINFQINLRVKKVIGLLGDIIVRSNLADYTYRNSDTLIHCQTRLLEQISSRKEIFYAFSQGIYETTLVLSDTMNDTIADIFKNEMLTYKITNLSSITIKLPEENAQVYGIYYHILKKLAYEGINILEIISTTHEFTVIVNDHDVDSAFSVLKRLKHEDL
;
A
#
# COMPACT_ATOMS: atom_id res chain seq x y z
N MET A 1 36.58 -2.98 -2.93
CA MET A 1 36.19 -4.39 -3.14
C MET A 1 35.12 -4.70 -2.11
N ILE A 2 33.90 -5.06 -2.53
CA ILE A 2 32.82 -5.34 -1.58
C ILE A 2 33.04 -6.68 -0.87
N THR A 3 32.63 -6.77 0.39
CA THR A 3 32.75 -7.98 1.22
C THR A 3 31.54 -8.91 1.06
N ILE A 4 31.64 -10.16 1.51
CA ILE A 4 30.49 -11.08 1.56
C ILE A 4 29.38 -10.51 2.45
N SER A 5 29.73 -9.89 3.58
CA SER A 5 28.75 -9.29 4.48
C SER A 5 28.02 -8.12 3.81
N GLU A 6 28.73 -7.27 3.06
CA GLU A 6 28.13 -6.16 2.30
C GLU A 6 27.23 -6.65 1.17
N ALA A 7 27.68 -7.66 0.41
CA ALA A 7 26.89 -8.26 -0.65
C ALA A 7 25.60 -8.91 -0.10
N VAL A 8 25.70 -9.65 1.00
CA VAL A 8 24.54 -10.27 1.67
C VAL A 8 23.61 -9.18 2.23
N ASN A 9 24.15 -8.13 2.85
CA ASN A 9 23.34 -7.02 3.34
C ASN A 9 22.51 -6.38 2.23
N GLU A 10 23.14 -6.05 1.10
CA GLU A 10 22.46 -5.40 -0.02
C GLU A 10 21.36 -6.28 -0.64
N ILE A 11 21.59 -7.59 -0.73
CA ILE A 11 20.58 -8.54 -1.22
C ILE A 11 19.39 -8.61 -0.26
N VAL A 12 19.66 -8.67 1.04
CA VAL A 12 18.61 -8.76 2.06
C VAL A 12 17.84 -7.44 2.19
N SER A 13 18.53 -6.30 2.21
CA SER A 13 17.93 -4.97 2.38
C SER A 13 17.04 -4.53 1.21
N ARG A 14 17.19 -5.17 0.04
CA ARG A 14 16.30 -4.98 -1.11
C ARG A 14 14.99 -5.75 -1.00
N LYS A 15 14.88 -6.68 -0.04
CA LYS A 15 13.73 -7.57 0.14
C LYS A 15 13.13 -7.35 1.54
N PRO A 16 12.24 -6.34 1.73
CA PRO A 16 11.69 -6.00 3.04
C PRO A 16 11.09 -7.19 3.82
N PHE A 17 10.38 -8.09 3.14
CA PHE A 17 9.83 -9.32 3.75
C PHE A 17 10.91 -10.25 4.30
N LEU A 18 11.99 -10.45 3.54
CA LEU A 18 13.10 -11.30 3.91
C LEU A 18 13.87 -10.69 5.09
N GLU A 19 14.06 -9.38 5.02
CA GLU A 19 14.71 -8.59 6.04
C GLU A 19 13.94 -8.66 7.38
N GLU A 20 12.62 -8.51 7.34
CA GLU A 20 11.74 -8.61 8.52
C GLU A 20 11.70 -10.03 9.11
N THR A 21 11.54 -11.05 8.28
CA THR A 21 11.47 -12.45 8.75
C THR A 21 12.82 -12.97 9.24
N LEU A 22 13.93 -12.43 8.71
CA LEU A 22 15.28 -12.64 9.22
C LEU A 22 15.44 -12.01 10.61
N ALA A 23 14.97 -10.77 10.80
CA ALA A 23 14.99 -10.07 12.09
C ALA A 23 14.17 -10.81 13.15
N GLY A 24 12.95 -11.24 12.80
CA GLY A 24 12.06 -12.05 13.65
C GLY A 24 12.60 -13.45 13.96
N GLY A 25 13.68 -13.88 13.30
CA GLY A 25 14.27 -15.21 13.51
C GLY A 25 13.43 -16.36 12.98
N LEU A 26 12.51 -16.08 12.06
CA LEU A 26 11.59 -17.04 11.47
C LEU A 26 12.21 -17.78 10.27
N ILE A 27 13.35 -17.30 9.76
CA ILE A 27 14.04 -17.89 8.61
C ILE A 27 15.09 -18.92 9.03
N ASN A 28 15.10 -20.05 8.31
CA ASN A 28 16.24 -20.96 8.29
C ASN A 28 17.41 -20.36 7.49
N LEU A 29 18.48 -19.96 8.19
CA LEU A 29 19.64 -19.29 7.57
C LEU A 29 20.35 -20.16 6.54
N SER A 30 20.38 -21.48 6.72
CA SER A 30 20.98 -22.42 5.76
C SER A 30 20.15 -22.56 4.50
N SER A 31 18.82 -22.48 4.57
CA SER A 31 17.99 -22.43 3.37
C SER A 31 18.19 -21.12 2.63
N LEU A 32 18.15 -19.98 3.33
CA LEU A 32 18.37 -18.68 2.72
C LEU A 32 19.76 -18.56 2.08
N ALA A 33 20.81 -19.03 2.76
CA ALA A 33 22.16 -19.00 2.23
C ALA A 33 22.37 -19.90 1.00
N ARG A 34 21.53 -20.93 0.77
CA ARG A 34 21.54 -21.67 -0.49
C ARG A 34 20.88 -20.88 -1.61
N GLU A 35 19.75 -20.25 -1.32
CA GLU A 35 18.98 -19.44 -2.26
C GLU A 35 19.79 -18.26 -2.81
N ILE A 36 20.42 -17.47 -1.94
CA ILE A 36 21.15 -16.26 -2.36
C ILE A 36 22.58 -16.51 -2.83
N ARG A 37 23.07 -17.76 -2.79
CA ARG A 37 24.48 -18.08 -3.07
C ARG A 37 24.92 -17.62 -4.45
N LEU A 38 24.12 -17.91 -5.48
CA LEU A 38 24.45 -17.57 -6.85
C LEU A 38 24.54 -16.04 -7.04
N GLU A 39 23.58 -15.31 -6.46
CA GLU A 39 23.55 -13.84 -6.50
C GLU A 39 24.78 -13.24 -5.80
N VAL A 40 25.15 -13.74 -4.62
CA VAL A 40 26.35 -13.32 -3.88
C VAL A 40 27.62 -13.62 -4.67
N SER A 41 27.76 -14.81 -5.23
CA SER A 41 28.93 -15.22 -6.01
C SER A 41 29.11 -14.37 -7.28
N ASN A 42 28.02 -14.11 -8.00
CA ASN A 42 28.02 -13.25 -9.19
C ASN A 42 28.44 -11.82 -8.83
N LYS A 43 27.90 -11.28 -7.74
CA LYS A 43 28.21 -9.91 -7.30
C LYS A 43 29.67 -9.73 -6.88
N LEU A 44 30.30 -10.79 -6.36
CA LEU A 44 31.70 -10.79 -5.93
C LEU A 44 32.67 -11.31 -7.01
N ASN A 45 32.17 -11.73 -8.17
CA ASN A 45 32.94 -12.39 -9.23
C ASN A 45 33.82 -13.55 -8.71
N LYS A 46 33.33 -14.31 -7.73
CA LYS A 46 34.02 -15.48 -7.17
C LYS A 46 33.04 -16.46 -6.53
N ASP A 47 33.38 -17.74 -6.49
CA ASP A 47 32.58 -18.72 -5.75
C ASP A 47 32.69 -18.47 -4.24
N VAL A 48 31.53 -18.31 -3.60
CA VAL A 48 31.42 -18.08 -2.16
C VAL A 48 30.92 -19.34 -1.47
N LYS A 49 31.64 -19.75 -0.42
CA LYS A 49 31.27 -20.90 0.41
C LYS A 49 29.96 -20.64 1.14
N HIS A 50 29.08 -21.63 1.13
CA HIS A 50 27.78 -21.59 1.82
C HIS A 50 27.87 -21.12 3.29
N GLY A 51 28.81 -21.69 4.07
CA GLY A 51 28.99 -21.32 5.48
C GLY A 51 29.37 -19.85 5.70
N ALA A 52 30.07 -19.22 4.75
CA ALA A 52 30.41 -17.80 4.85
C ALA A 52 29.17 -16.91 4.73
N ILE A 53 28.21 -17.30 3.89
CA ILE A 53 26.92 -16.62 3.72
C ILE A 53 26.06 -16.81 4.98
N VAL A 54 25.99 -18.02 5.54
CA VAL A 54 25.28 -18.29 6.81
C VAL A 54 25.83 -17.40 7.94
N MET A 55 27.15 -17.26 8.03
CA MET A 55 27.78 -16.39 9.04
C MET A 55 27.51 -14.91 8.79
N ALA A 56 27.47 -14.47 7.53
CA ALA A 56 27.08 -13.10 7.19
C ALA A 56 25.64 -12.81 7.60
N LEU A 57 24.69 -13.70 7.27
CA LEU A 57 23.28 -13.58 7.67
C LEU A 57 23.10 -13.54 9.20
N LYS A 58 23.81 -14.40 9.93
CA LYS A 58 23.75 -14.44 11.41
C LYS A 58 24.22 -13.13 12.03
N ARG A 59 25.25 -12.49 11.46
CA ARG A 59 25.75 -11.17 11.90
C ARG A 59 24.83 -10.02 11.50
N LEU A 60 24.04 -10.19 10.45
CA LEU A 60 23.17 -9.16 9.91
C LEU A 60 21.87 -9.00 10.71
N LYS A 61 21.37 -10.10 11.30
CA LYS A 61 20.14 -10.16 12.09
C LYS A 61 19.99 -9.04 13.15
N PRO A 62 21.01 -8.69 13.97
CA PRO A 62 20.90 -7.63 14.97
C PRO A 62 20.79 -6.23 14.36
N THR A 63 21.53 -5.95 13.28
CA THR A 63 21.59 -4.64 12.63
C THR A 63 20.28 -4.30 11.91
N ILE A 64 19.68 -5.29 11.24
CA ILE A 64 18.41 -5.14 10.53
C ILE A 64 17.27 -4.79 11.48
N ASN A 65 17.18 -5.51 12.61
CA ASN A 65 16.08 -5.35 13.56
C ASN A 65 15.95 -3.90 14.08
N PHE A 66 17.07 -3.18 14.08
CA PHE A 66 17.16 -1.78 14.49
C PHE A 66 16.72 -0.80 13.39
N GLN A 67 17.11 -1.00 12.12
CA GLN A 67 16.97 0.04 11.08
C GLN A 67 15.57 0.16 10.46
N ILE A 68 14.92 -0.97 10.12
CA ILE A 68 13.55 -0.92 9.54
C ILE A 68 12.55 -0.41 10.57
N ASN A 69 12.61 -0.97 11.78
CA ASN A 69 11.71 -0.59 12.85
C ASN A 69 11.82 0.92 13.10
N LEU A 70 13.01 1.50 13.22
CA LEU A 70 13.11 2.93 13.53
C LEU A 70 12.56 3.86 12.44
N ARG A 71 12.84 3.61 11.15
CA ARG A 71 12.44 4.54 10.08
C ARG A 71 10.96 4.47 9.77
N VAL A 72 10.42 3.25 9.57
CA VAL A 72 8.99 3.07 9.28
C VAL A 72 8.18 3.44 10.51
N LYS A 73 8.56 3.01 11.73
CA LYS A 73 7.84 3.40 12.95
C LYS A 73 7.86 4.91 13.16
N LYS A 74 8.98 5.60 12.88
CA LYS A 74 9.04 7.07 13.02
C LYS A 74 8.00 7.75 12.12
N VAL A 75 7.90 7.34 10.86
CA VAL A 75 6.92 7.93 9.94
C VAL A 75 5.48 7.52 10.29
N ILE A 76 5.27 6.26 10.70
CA ILE A 76 3.95 5.77 11.13
C ILE A 76 3.46 6.50 12.39
N GLY A 77 4.36 6.80 13.35
CA GLY A 77 4.03 7.59 14.53
C GLY A 77 3.68 9.05 14.21
N LEU A 78 4.07 9.55 13.02
CA LEU A 78 3.76 10.88 12.52
C LEU A 78 2.50 10.91 11.64
N LEU A 79 1.79 9.79 11.46
CA LEU A 79 0.51 9.78 10.75
C LEU A 79 -0.47 10.74 11.43
N GLY A 80 -1.09 11.59 10.61
CA GLY A 80 -1.99 12.64 11.07
C GLY A 80 -3.36 12.09 11.46
N ASP A 81 -4.39 12.86 11.13
CA ASP A 81 -5.77 12.49 11.39
C ASP A 81 -6.22 11.37 10.46
N ILE A 82 -7.13 10.55 10.99
CA ILE A 82 -7.81 9.48 10.25
C ILE A 82 -9.25 9.94 10.04
N ILE A 83 -9.69 9.99 8.79
CA ILE A 83 -11.04 10.38 8.39
C ILE A 83 -11.74 9.15 7.84
N VAL A 84 -12.95 8.88 8.33
CA VAL A 84 -13.80 7.80 7.82
C VAL A 84 -14.98 8.41 7.08
N ARG A 85 -15.30 7.89 5.90
CA ARG A 85 -16.52 8.25 5.16
C ARG A 85 -17.25 7.00 4.70
N SER A 86 -18.51 6.90 5.09
CA SER A 86 -19.41 5.83 4.65
C SER A 86 -20.24 6.27 3.44
N ASN A 87 -21.12 5.38 2.99
CA ASN A 87 -22.08 5.64 1.91
C ASN A 87 -21.37 5.98 0.59
N LEU A 88 -20.37 5.17 0.24
CA LEU A 88 -19.66 5.28 -1.03
C LEU A 88 -20.08 4.17 -2.00
N ALA A 89 -19.90 4.47 -3.27
CA ALA A 89 -20.05 3.53 -4.37
C ALA A 89 -18.87 3.66 -5.34
N ASP A 90 -18.50 2.53 -5.91
CA ASP A 90 -17.47 2.36 -6.93
C ASP A 90 -18.17 2.04 -8.26
N TYR A 91 -17.79 2.76 -9.30
CA TYR A 91 -18.21 2.53 -10.67
C TYR A 91 -16.99 2.42 -11.58
N THR A 92 -16.82 1.27 -12.21
CA THR A 92 -15.77 1.07 -13.23
C THR A 92 -16.40 1.05 -14.62
N TYR A 93 -15.88 1.89 -15.50
CA TYR A 93 -16.28 1.98 -16.90
C TYR A 93 -15.11 1.60 -17.80
N ARG A 94 -15.39 0.94 -18.93
CA ARG A 94 -14.40 0.77 -19.98
C ARG A 94 -14.05 2.13 -20.59
N ASN A 95 -12.76 2.39 -20.82
CA ASN A 95 -12.32 3.62 -21.46
C ASN A 95 -12.92 3.76 -22.86
N SER A 96 -13.40 4.97 -23.18
CA SER A 96 -13.98 5.37 -24.46
C SER A 96 -13.62 6.83 -24.76
N ASP A 97 -13.80 7.24 -26.02
CA ASP A 97 -13.55 8.63 -26.43
C ASP A 97 -14.55 9.62 -25.81
N THR A 98 -15.73 9.14 -25.37
CA THR A 98 -16.79 9.98 -24.80
C THR A 98 -16.75 10.07 -23.27
N LEU A 99 -16.00 9.19 -22.60
CA LEU A 99 -15.95 9.08 -21.14
C LEU A 99 -15.49 10.38 -20.47
N ILE A 100 -14.54 11.10 -21.09
CA ILE A 100 -14.04 12.38 -20.57
C ILE A 100 -15.14 13.45 -20.54
N HIS A 101 -16.08 13.45 -21.50
CA HIS A 101 -17.21 14.38 -21.50
C HIS A 101 -18.19 14.07 -20.37
N CYS A 102 -18.40 12.79 -20.07
CA CYS A 102 -19.19 12.34 -18.92
C CYS A 102 -18.55 12.81 -17.60
N GLN A 103 -17.23 12.66 -17.45
CA GLN A 103 -16.49 13.15 -16.29
C GLN A 103 -16.60 14.67 -16.12
N THR A 104 -16.46 15.46 -17.20
CA THR A 104 -16.61 16.92 -17.14
C THR A 104 -17.99 17.31 -16.62
N ARG A 105 -19.06 16.70 -17.17
CA ARG A 105 -20.44 16.95 -16.70
C ARG A 105 -20.63 16.58 -15.23
N LEU A 106 -20.02 15.46 -14.80
CA LEU A 106 -20.07 15.03 -13.40
C LEU A 106 -19.37 16.05 -12.49
N LEU A 107 -18.18 16.51 -12.86
CA LEU A 107 -17.43 17.52 -12.11
C LEU A 107 -18.19 18.84 -11.99
N GLU A 108 -18.89 19.27 -13.04
CA GLU A 108 -19.76 20.45 -12.99
C GLU A 108 -20.86 20.30 -11.93
N GLN A 109 -21.51 19.13 -11.85
CA GLN A 109 -22.53 18.87 -10.81
C GLN A 109 -21.93 18.86 -9.40
N ILE A 110 -20.76 18.22 -9.23
CA ILE A 110 -20.07 18.12 -7.94
C ILE A 110 -19.54 19.47 -7.47
N SER A 111 -19.11 20.35 -8.39
CA SER A 111 -18.53 21.66 -8.06
C SER A 111 -19.43 22.53 -7.18
N SER A 112 -20.74 22.33 -7.24
CA SER A 112 -21.75 23.03 -6.44
C SER A 112 -21.98 22.44 -5.04
N ARG A 113 -21.40 21.28 -4.72
CA ARG A 113 -21.70 20.46 -3.54
C ARG A 113 -20.42 20.08 -2.79
N LYS A 114 -20.12 20.80 -1.70
CA LYS A 114 -18.87 20.67 -0.94
C LYS A 114 -18.72 19.37 -0.13
N GLU A 115 -19.80 18.63 0.10
CA GLU A 115 -19.81 17.46 0.99
C GLU A 115 -19.63 16.12 0.26
N ILE A 116 -19.55 16.14 -1.07
CA ILE A 116 -19.41 14.92 -1.87
C ILE A 116 -17.97 14.42 -1.80
N PHE A 117 -17.80 13.15 -1.42
CA PHE A 117 -16.57 12.44 -1.70
C PHE A 117 -16.53 12.13 -3.20
N TYR A 118 -15.40 12.44 -3.84
CA TYR A 118 -15.16 12.12 -5.24
C TYR A 118 -13.68 11.81 -5.44
N ALA A 119 -13.41 10.66 -6.02
CA ALA A 119 -12.12 10.27 -6.54
C ALA A 119 -12.32 9.57 -7.88
N PHE A 120 -11.37 9.74 -8.79
CA PHE A 120 -11.34 8.98 -10.03
C PHE A 120 -9.92 8.50 -10.30
N SER A 121 -9.84 7.36 -10.95
CA SER A 121 -8.59 6.74 -11.39
C SER A 121 -8.79 6.25 -12.81
N GLN A 122 -8.00 6.78 -13.74
CA GLN A 122 -8.02 6.33 -15.13
C GLN A 122 -6.82 5.43 -15.38
N GLY A 123 -7.09 4.14 -15.60
CA GLY A 123 -6.11 3.17 -16.08
C GLY A 123 -6.01 3.17 -17.61
N ILE A 124 -5.24 2.23 -18.15
CA ILE A 124 -5.06 2.07 -19.61
C ILE A 124 -6.37 1.62 -20.28
N TYR A 125 -7.14 0.75 -19.62
CA TYR A 125 -8.32 0.09 -20.21
C TYR A 125 -9.65 0.54 -19.61
N GLU A 126 -9.62 0.99 -18.37
CA GLU A 126 -10.81 1.31 -17.59
C GLU A 126 -10.58 2.54 -16.72
N THR A 127 -11.68 3.15 -16.33
CA THR A 127 -11.71 4.27 -15.39
C THR A 127 -12.65 3.89 -14.25
N THR A 128 -12.15 4.05 -13.03
CA THR A 128 -12.93 3.88 -11.81
C THR A 128 -13.31 5.23 -11.23
N LEU A 129 -14.55 5.36 -10.77
CA LEU A 129 -15.10 6.50 -10.07
C LEU A 129 -15.57 6.03 -8.69
N VAL A 130 -15.04 6.64 -7.64
CA VAL A 130 -15.51 6.44 -6.27
C VAL A 130 -16.17 7.71 -5.80
N LEU A 131 -17.42 7.61 -5.38
CA LEU A 131 -18.18 8.76 -4.95
C LEU A 131 -19.25 8.44 -3.92
N SER A 132 -19.76 9.49 -3.26
CA SER A 132 -20.92 9.38 -2.38
C SER A 132 -22.14 8.81 -3.12
N ASP A 133 -22.81 7.84 -2.51
CA ASP A 133 -23.96 7.12 -3.06
C ASP A 133 -25.16 8.03 -3.39
N THR A 134 -25.25 9.20 -2.77
CA THR A 134 -26.20 10.28 -3.10
C THR A 134 -26.12 10.71 -4.57
N MET A 135 -25.03 10.35 -5.27
CA MET A 135 -24.83 10.66 -6.68
C MET A 135 -25.18 9.52 -7.63
N ASN A 136 -25.67 8.39 -7.14
CA ASN A 136 -25.95 7.20 -7.94
C ASN A 136 -26.85 7.48 -9.15
N ASP A 137 -27.92 8.26 -8.96
CA ASP A 137 -28.86 8.60 -10.02
C ASP A 137 -28.23 9.54 -11.07
N THR A 138 -27.37 10.46 -10.62
CA THR A 138 -26.65 11.37 -11.52
C THR A 138 -25.60 10.64 -12.35
N ILE A 139 -24.87 9.69 -11.75
CA ILE A 139 -23.96 8.81 -12.49
C ILE A 139 -24.72 8.02 -13.54
N ALA A 140 -25.84 7.40 -13.15
CA ALA A 140 -26.66 6.58 -14.03
C ALA A 140 -27.14 7.38 -15.26
N ASP A 141 -27.54 8.65 -15.09
CA ASP A 141 -27.95 9.49 -16.23
C ASP A 141 -26.76 9.98 -17.07
N ILE A 142 -25.70 10.48 -16.44
CA ILE A 142 -24.55 11.06 -17.16
C ILE A 142 -23.82 9.99 -17.98
N PHE A 143 -23.63 8.80 -17.42
CA PHE A 143 -22.83 7.72 -18.01
C PHE A 143 -23.69 6.62 -18.69
N LYS A 144 -24.99 6.87 -18.95
CA LYS A 144 -25.92 5.86 -19.52
C LYS A 144 -25.48 5.22 -20.84
N ASN A 145 -24.66 5.92 -21.62
CA ASN A 145 -24.15 5.46 -22.91
C ASN A 145 -22.74 4.83 -22.81
N GLU A 146 -22.14 4.83 -21.62
CA GLU A 146 -20.83 4.25 -21.38
C GLU A 146 -20.96 2.78 -20.95
N MET A 147 -19.91 2.00 -21.18
CA MET A 147 -19.90 0.57 -20.82
C MET A 147 -19.46 0.41 -19.36
N LEU A 148 -20.43 0.32 -18.45
CA LEU A 148 -20.19 -0.05 -17.05
C LEU A 148 -19.72 -1.50 -16.98
N THR A 149 -18.50 -1.73 -16.49
CA THR A 149 -17.92 -3.07 -16.33
C THR A 149 -18.12 -3.61 -14.92
N TYR A 150 -18.12 -2.72 -13.92
CA TYR A 150 -18.22 -3.12 -12.53
C TYR A 150 -18.87 -2.03 -11.68
N LYS A 151 -19.62 -2.45 -10.64
CA LYS A 151 -20.23 -1.56 -9.67
C LYS A 151 -20.26 -2.22 -8.30
N ILE A 152 -19.75 -1.53 -7.28
CA ILE A 152 -19.95 -1.91 -5.87
C ILE A 152 -20.60 -0.74 -5.12
N THR A 153 -21.48 -1.08 -4.18
CA THR A 153 -22.12 -0.14 -3.26
C THR A 153 -21.88 -0.56 -1.82
N ASN A 154 -22.28 0.27 -0.86
CA ASN A 154 -22.06 0.00 0.57
C ASN A 154 -20.56 -0.09 0.86
N LEU A 155 -19.84 0.92 0.39
CA LEU A 155 -18.42 1.08 0.62
C LEU A 155 -18.18 2.15 1.67
N SER A 156 -17.08 1.99 2.38
CA SER A 156 -16.54 2.98 3.29
C SER A 156 -15.08 3.25 2.94
N SER A 157 -14.65 4.50 3.10
CA SER A 157 -13.25 4.89 2.95
C SER A 157 -12.64 5.29 4.29
N ILE A 158 -11.35 4.98 4.42
CA ILE A 158 -10.52 5.43 5.54
C ILE A 158 -9.32 6.16 4.97
N THR A 159 -9.29 7.47 5.15
CA THR A 159 -8.21 8.36 4.72
C THR A 159 -7.29 8.66 5.89
N ILE A 160 -5.99 8.48 5.69
CA ILE A 160 -4.94 8.83 6.64
C ILE A 160 -4.11 9.95 6.03
N LYS A 161 -3.90 11.02 6.81
CA LYS A 161 -2.93 12.05 6.46
C LYS A 161 -1.51 11.53 6.66
N LEU A 162 -0.73 11.49 5.58
CA LEU A 162 0.68 11.15 5.60
C LEU A 162 1.52 12.40 5.94
N PRO A 163 2.63 12.25 6.69
CA PRO A 163 3.56 13.35 6.96
C PRO A 163 4.31 13.76 5.69
N GLU A 164 4.80 15.01 5.62
CA GLU A 164 5.55 15.55 4.46
C GLU A 164 6.82 14.75 4.12
N GLU A 165 7.36 14.03 5.10
CA GLU A 165 8.56 13.18 5.00
C GLU A 165 8.30 11.83 4.30
N ASN A 166 7.03 11.53 3.95
CA ASN A 166 6.61 10.24 3.39
C ASN A 166 7.25 9.91 2.02
N ALA A 167 7.49 10.92 1.17
CA ALA A 167 7.98 10.72 -0.19
C ALA A 167 9.40 10.14 -0.26
N GLN A 168 10.13 10.11 0.86
CA GLN A 168 11.53 9.70 0.93
C GLN A 168 11.75 8.37 1.67
N VAL A 169 10.69 7.73 2.19
CA VAL A 169 10.82 6.51 3.01
C VAL A 169 10.15 5.32 2.33
N TYR A 170 10.96 4.34 1.95
CA TYR A 170 10.48 3.07 1.39
C TYR A 170 9.70 2.25 2.43
N GLY A 171 8.64 1.58 1.98
CA GLY A 171 7.94 0.56 2.77
C GLY A 171 6.73 1.04 3.60
N ILE A 172 6.36 2.33 3.55
CA ILE A 172 5.17 2.84 4.26
C ILE A 172 3.90 2.12 3.80
N TYR A 173 3.61 2.15 2.49
CA TYR A 173 2.42 1.47 1.95
C TYR A 173 2.44 -0.02 2.21
N TYR A 174 3.62 -0.66 2.06
CA TYR A 174 3.78 -2.06 2.39
C TYR A 174 3.36 -2.34 3.85
N HIS A 175 3.85 -1.54 4.80
CA HIS A 175 3.53 -1.72 6.21
C HIS A 175 2.03 -1.57 6.50
N ILE A 176 1.38 -0.55 5.93
CA ILE A 176 -0.06 -0.31 6.10
C ILE A 176 -0.88 -1.46 5.51
N LEU A 177 -0.65 -1.79 4.23
CA LEU A 177 -1.39 -2.82 3.50
C LEU A 177 -1.18 -4.20 4.11
N LYS A 178 0.04 -4.52 4.54
CA LYS A 178 0.36 -5.76 5.24
C LYS A 178 -0.51 -5.95 6.48
N LYS A 179 -0.64 -4.90 7.29
CA LYS A 179 -1.36 -4.97 8.57
C LYS A 179 -2.85 -5.16 8.37
N LEU A 180 -3.42 -4.50 7.36
CA LEU A 180 -4.80 -4.76 6.93
C LEU A 180 -4.99 -6.21 6.47
N ALA A 181 -4.08 -6.72 5.62
CA ALA A 181 -4.15 -8.10 5.12
C ALA A 181 -4.00 -9.15 6.23
N TYR A 182 -3.18 -8.91 7.25
CA TYR A 182 -3.03 -9.81 8.41
C TYR A 182 -4.30 -9.98 9.23
N GLU A 183 -5.17 -8.97 9.19
CA GLU A 183 -6.44 -8.94 9.91
C GLU A 183 -7.59 -9.39 9.01
N GLY A 184 -7.28 -9.89 7.80
CA GLY A 184 -8.26 -10.43 6.86
C GLY A 184 -9.11 -9.37 6.16
N ILE A 185 -8.71 -8.11 6.20
CA ILE A 185 -9.46 -7.01 5.59
C ILE A 185 -9.17 -6.97 4.09
N ASN A 186 -10.21 -7.13 3.28
CA ASN A 186 -10.10 -6.99 1.84
C ASN A 186 -10.16 -5.52 1.43
N ILE A 187 -9.15 -5.07 0.69
CA ILE A 187 -9.08 -3.70 0.18
C ILE A 187 -9.59 -3.73 -1.26
N LEU A 188 -10.65 -2.98 -1.52
CA LEU A 188 -11.30 -2.90 -2.82
C LEU A 188 -10.59 -1.89 -3.72
N GLU A 189 -10.21 -0.75 -3.16
CA GLU A 189 -9.48 0.29 -3.88
C GLU A 189 -8.53 1.06 -2.97
N ILE A 190 -7.48 1.62 -3.57
CA ILE A 190 -6.49 2.46 -2.92
C ILE A 190 -6.39 3.77 -3.69
N ILE A 191 -6.57 4.88 -3.01
CA ILE A 191 -6.38 6.22 -3.56
C ILE A 191 -5.28 6.90 -2.77
N SER A 192 -4.28 7.44 -3.47
CA SER A 192 -3.18 8.17 -2.83
C SER A 192 -2.94 9.50 -3.53
N THR A 193 -2.77 10.54 -2.72
CA THR A 193 -2.15 11.80 -3.14
C THR A 193 -0.77 11.92 -2.49
N THR A 194 -0.12 13.07 -2.62
CA THR A 194 1.19 13.32 -1.99
C THR A 194 1.14 13.15 -0.47
N HIS A 195 0.04 13.54 0.19
CA HIS A 195 -0.03 13.58 1.66
C HIS A 195 -1.25 12.85 2.23
N GLU A 196 -1.95 12.07 1.42
CA GLU A 196 -3.13 11.33 1.86
C GLU A 196 -3.08 9.94 1.27
N PHE A 197 -3.43 8.97 2.10
CA PHE A 197 -3.61 7.59 1.72
C PHE A 197 -5.01 7.15 2.12
N THR A 198 -5.81 6.72 1.17
CA THR A 198 -7.18 6.29 1.38
C THR A 198 -7.31 4.83 0.95
N VAL A 199 -7.86 4.01 1.83
CA VAL A 199 -8.31 2.66 1.49
C VAL A 199 -9.82 2.64 1.42
N ILE A 200 -10.35 1.90 0.46
CA ILE A 200 -11.77 1.65 0.31
C ILE A 200 -12.02 0.18 0.61
N VAL A 201 -12.98 -0.07 1.49
CA VAL A 201 -13.34 -1.39 1.99
C VAL A 201 -14.86 -1.54 1.94
N ASN A 202 -15.36 -2.77 2.09
CA ASN A 202 -16.77 -2.94 2.34
C ASN A 202 -17.15 -2.25 3.66
N ASP A 203 -18.38 -1.74 3.73
CA ASP A 203 -18.86 -1.03 4.92
C ASP A 203 -18.76 -1.88 6.20
N HIS A 204 -19.01 -3.19 6.12
CA HIS A 204 -18.89 -4.10 7.27
C HIS A 204 -17.46 -4.30 7.79
N ASP A 205 -16.44 -3.98 6.99
CA ASP A 205 -15.03 -4.10 7.36
C ASP A 205 -14.46 -2.80 7.97
N VAL A 206 -15.21 -1.69 7.91
CA VAL A 206 -14.69 -0.34 8.24
C VAL A 206 -14.21 -0.22 9.67
N ASP A 207 -14.94 -0.79 10.64
CA ASP A 207 -14.58 -0.70 12.07
C ASP A 207 -13.29 -1.45 12.37
N SER A 208 -13.14 -2.63 11.77
CA SER A 208 -11.94 -3.46 11.87
C SER A 208 -10.75 -2.74 11.22
N ALA A 209 -10.94 -2.23 10.00
CA ALA A 209 -9.90 -1.50 9.28
C ALA A 209 -9.47 -0.22 10.00
N PHE A 210 -10.41 0.56 10.51
CA PHE A 210 -10.12 1.75 11.31
C PHE A 210 -9.33 1.38 12.58
N SER A 211 -9.74 0.31 13.26
CA SER A 211 -9.06 -0.17 14.46
C SER A 211 -7.62 -0.59 14.18
N VAL A 212 -7.36 -1.28 13.08
CA VAL A 212 -6.01 -1.66 12.64
C VAL A 212 -5.17 -0.42 12.39
N LEU A 213 -5.67 0.51 11.58
CA LEU A 213 -4.94 1.73 11.20
C LEU A 213 -4.68 2.64 12.41
N LYS A 214 -5.63 2.72 13.35
CA LYS A 214 -5.45 3.42 14.62
C LYS A 214 -4.36 2.76 15.48
N ARG A 215 -4.31 1.43 15.54
CA ARG A 215 -3.24 0.71 16.25
C ARG A 215 -1.87 0.97 15.63
N LEU A 216 -1.76 1.13 14.30
CA LEU A 216 -0.48 1.45 13.66
C LEU A 216 0.16 2.70 14.26
N LYS A 217 -0.63 3.75 14.51
CA LYS A 217 -0.16 5.01 15.11
C LYS A 217 0.37 4.84 16.53
N HIS A 218 -0.08 3.80 17.24
CA HIS A 218 0.19 3.54 18.65
C HIS A 218 0.97 2.25 18.90
N GLU A 219 1.47 1.56 17.86
CA GLU A 219 2.32 0.38 18.05
C GLU A 219 3.64 0.81 18.70
N ASP A 220 3.83 0.33 19.94
CA ASP A 220 4.84 0.82 20.88
C ASP A 220 6.28 0.86 20.34
N LEU A 221 6.96 1.88 20.88
CA LEU A 221 8.42 2.10 20.95
C LEU A 221 9.17 0.83 21.39
#